data_AF-A0A1H1PE18-F1
#
_entry.id   AF-A0A1H1PE18-F1
#
_cell.length_a   1.000
_cell.length_b   1.000
_cell.length_c   1.000
_cell.angle_alpha   90.00
_cell.angle_beta   90.00
_cell.angle_gamma   90.00
#
_symmetry.space_group_name_H-M   'P 1'
#
loop_
_entity.id
_entity.type
_entity.pdbx_description
1 polymer ?
#
loop_
_entity_poly.entity_id
_entity_poly.type
_entity_poly.pdbx_seq_one_letter_code
_entity_poly.pdbx_strand_id
1 'polypeptide(L)'
;MGSLVGTAAGKLPEWFGPWAGDRARFDLDAHGDPMNTTGTFRVFHGVGTTDEARAEFEGDITCLTVAGPAAIATGVITHGYADLPPLPDPDVTGKKVSFTVLDHGGRDRMYWAWEFVGAPINDCQGLAPMFRPSHGGFRVGTDD
;
A
#
# COMPACT_ATOMS: atom_id res chain seq x y z
N MET A 1 7.03 5.81 19.79
CA MET A 1 5.95 5.59 18.78
C MET A 1 6.62 5.04 17.52
N GLY A 2 5.88 4.54 16.54
CA GLY A 2 6.44 4.02 15.28
C GLY A 2 6.17 4.96 14.11
N SER A 3 6.94 4.82 13.03
CA SER A 3 6.70 5.50 11.77
C SER A 3 6.95 4.59 10.55
N LEU A 4 6.17 4.84 9.50
CA LEU A 4 6.34 4.30 8.15
C LEU A 4 6.14 5.45 7.17
N VAL A 5 7.22 5.91 6.54
CA VAL A 5 7.18 7.07 5.65
C VAL A 5 7.95 6.79 4.37
N GLY A 6 7.36 7.10 3.22
CA GLY A 6 8.07 7.11 1.96
C GLY A 6 7.20 6.89 0.74
N THR A 7 7.86 6.95 -0.41
CA THR A 7 7.26 6.71 -1.73
C THR A 7 8.03 5.60 -2.40
N ALA A 8 7.33 4.57 -2.87
CA ALA A 8 7.95 3.49 -3.63
C ALA A 8 7.14 3.17 -4.88
N ALA A 9 7.84 2.86 -5.97
CA ALA A 9 7.22 2.55 -7.26
C ALA A 9 7.93 1.42 -8.00
N GLY A 10 7.19 0.71 -8.85
CA GLY A 10 7.77 -0.29 -9.74
C GLY A 10 6.74 -0.92 -10.67
N LYS A 11 7.21 -1.88 -11.46
CA LYS A 11 6.35 -2.67 -12.35
C LYS A 11 5.90 -3.94 -11.65
N LEU A 12 4.62 -4.26 -11.77
CA LEU A 12 4.04 -5.48 -11.23
C LEU A 12 4.72 -6.70 -11.90
N PRO A 13 5.25 -7.65 -11.12
CA PRO A 13 5.90 -8.84 -11.65
C PRO A 13 4.91 -9.84 -12.29
N GLU A 14 5.43 -10.80 -13.04
CA GLU A 14 4.66 -11.83 -13.78
C GLU A 14 3.56 -12.53 -12.97
N TRP A 15 3.78 -12.73 -11.67
CA TRP A 15 2.80 -13.41 -10.81
C TRP A 15 1.56 -12.56 -10.47
N PHE A 16 1.50 -11.28 -10.87
CA PHE A 16 0.26 -10.49 -10.91
C PHE A 16 -0.62 -10.81 -12.14
N GLY A 17 -0.22 -11.77 -12.98
CA GLY A 17 -1.04 -12.30 -14.06
C GLY A 17 -1.39 -11.21 -15.09
N PRO A 18 -2.68 -10.90 -15.31
CA PRO A 18 -3.10 -9.95 -16.35
C PRO A 18 -2.58 -8.52 -16.14
N TRP A 19 -2.12 -8.17 -14.92
CA TRP A 19 -1.55 -6.85 -14.62
C TRP A 19 -0.02 -6.86 -14.61
N ALA A 20 0.63 -7.97 -14.98
CA ALA A 20 2.07 -8.00 -15.10
C ALA A 20 2.59 -6.89 -16.04
N GLY A 21 3.61 -6.16 -15.62
CA GLY A 21 4.19 -5.03 -16.34
C GLY A 21 3.53 -3.67 -16.07
N ASP A 22 2.32 -3.64 -15.49
CA ASP A 22 1.66 -2.42 -15.05
C ASP A 22 2.48 -1.70 -13.96
N ARG A 23 2.30 -0.40 -13.83
CA ARG A 23 3.03 0.41 -12.84
C ARG A 23 2.21 0.51 -11.57
N ALA A 24 2.87 0.35 -10.43
CA ALA A 24 2.31 0.67 -9.13
C ALA A 24 3.17 1.71 -8.42
N ARG A 25 2.52 2.67 -7.76
CA ARG A 25 3.15 3.65 -6.86
C ARG A 25 2.36 3.72 -5.56
N PHE A 26 3.10 3.79 -4.47
CA PHE A 26 2.59 3.87 -3.11
C PHE A 26 3.27 5.03 -2.41
N ASP A 27 2.49 5.94 -1.88
CA ASP A 27 2.93 7.01 -0.98
C ASP A 27 2.34 6.70 0.40
N LEU A 28 3.19 6.51 1.40
CA LEU A 28 2.79 6.19 2.77
C LEU A 28 3.39 7.22 3.72
N ASP A 29 2.57 7.74 4.63
CA ASP A 29 2.98 8.58 5.74
C ASP A 29 2.15 8.16 6.95
N ALA A 30 2.73 7.39 7.86
CA ALA A 30 2.06 6.85 9.04
C ALA A 30 2.93 7.02 10.28
N HIS A 31 2.30 7.43 11.38
CA HIS A 31 2.93 7.65 12.67
C HIS A 31 2.04 7.12 13.80
N GLY A 32 2.66 6.66 14.89
CA GLY A 32 1.98 6.30 16.12
C GLY A 32 2.10 4.83 16.50
N ASP A 33 1.05 4.28 17.09
CA ASP A 33 0.98 2.90 17.55
C ASP A 33 -0.38 2.27 17.21
N PRO A 34 -0.60 0.96 17.41
CA PRO A 34 -1.84 0.30 16.99
C PRO A 34 -3.12 0.87 17.60
N MET A 35 -3.03 1.63 18.70
CA MET A 35 -4.17 2.25 19.38
C MET A 35 -4.34 3.72 19.00
N ASN A 36 -3.24 4.41 18.66
CA ASN A 36 -3.23 5.83 18.31
C ASN A 36 -2.37 6.03 17.05
N THR A 37 -2.95 5.77 15.88
CA THR A 37 -2.29 6.00 14.60
C THR A 37 -2.84 7.24 13.91
N THR A 38 -1.96 7.98 13.24
CA THR A 38 -2.32 9.06 12.31
C THR A 38 -1.51 8.91 11.04
N GLY A 39 -2.06 9.33 9.91
CA GLY A 39 -1.32 9.27 8.66
C GLY A 39 -2.23 9.21 7.45
N THR A 40 -1.62 9.22 6.28
CA THR A 40 -2.31 9.12 5.00
C THR A 40 -1.59 8.15 4.07
N PHE A 41 -2.30 7.72 3.04
CA PHE A 41 -1.72 6.97 1.94
C PHE A 41 -2.30 7.40 0.60
N ARG A 42 -1.52 7.16 -0.45
CA ARG A 42 -1.98 7.23 -1.85
C ARG A 42 -1.48 6.02 -2.62
N VAL A 43 -2.34 5.52 -3.49
CA VAL A 43 -2.02 4.40 -4.39
C VAL A 43 -2.37 4.78 -5.81
N PHE A 44 -1.49 4.41 -6.73
CA PHE A 44 -1.71 4.51 -8.15
C PHE A 44 -1.34 3.18 -8.83
N HIS A 45 -2.22 2.67 -9.68
CA HIS A 45 -2.00 1.55 -10.58
C HIS A 45 -2.25 2.01 -12.02
N GLY A 46 -1.21 2.09 -12.84
CA GLY A 46 -1.31 2.51 -14.24
C GLY A 46 -1.08 1.37 -15.25
N VAL A 47 -1.70 1.48 -16.43
CA VAL A 47 -1.67 0.49 -17.51
C VAL A 47 -0.33 0.55 -18.27
N GLY A 48 0.45 -0.53 -18.20
CA GLY A 48 1.73 -0.66 -18.90
C GLY A 48 2.63 0.56 -18.72
N THR A 49 2.91 1.27 -19.82
CA THR A 49 3.67 2.55 -19.80
C THR A 49 2.81 3.78 -20.08
N THR A 50 1.50 3.62 -20.19
CA THR A 50 0.54 4.69 -20.48
C THR A 50 0.13 5.43 -19.21
N ASP A 51 -0.34 6.66 -19.34
CA ASP A 51 -0.84 7.45 -18.21
C ASP A 51 -2.29 7.10 -17.82
N GLU A 52 -2.85 6.05 -18.42
CA GLU A 52 -4.15 5.51 -18.02
C GLU A 52 -4.03 4.81 -16.67
N ALA A 53 -4.87 5.23 -15.72
CA ALA A 53 -4.97 4.64 -14.40
C ALA A 53 -6.05 3.55 -14.38
N ARG A 54 -5.69 2.37 -13.88
CA ARG A 54 -6.66 1.34 -13.48
C ARG A 54 -7.20 1.61 -12.09
N ALA A 55 -6.38 2.13 -11.19
CA ALA A 55 -6.83 2.48 -9.85
C ALA A 55 -6.05 3.69 -9.36
N GLU A 56 -6.77 4.61 -8.73
CA GLU A 56 -6.19 5.75 -8.04
C GLU A 56 -7.07 6.07 -6.84
N PHE A 57 -6.47 5.99 -5.65
CA PHE A 57 -7.19 6.23 -4.41
C PHE A 57 -6.25 6.68 -3.29
N GLU A 58 -6.82 7.42 -2.35
CA GLU A 58 -6.15 7.92 -1.16
C GLU A 58 -7.01 7.71 0.08
N GLY A 59 -6.38 7.80 1.25
CA GLY A 59 -7.10 7.61 2.50
C GLY A 59 -6.27 7.86 3.73
N ASP A 60 -6.90 7.59 4.86
CA ASP A 60 -6.32 7.77 6.19
C ASP A 60 -5.81 6.45 6.73
N ILE A 61 -4.64 6.46 7.36
CA ILE A 61 -4.10 5.29 8.07
C ILE A 61 -4.79 5.19 9.44
N THR A 62 -5.42 4.05 9.68
CA THR A 62 -6.17 3.76 10.90
C THR A 62 -5.44 2.82 11.86
N CYS A 63 -4.38 2.14 11.41
CA CYS A 63 -3.54 1.30 12.26
C CYS A 63 -2.11 1.24 11.74
N LEU A 64 -1.14 1.30 12.64
CA LEU A 64 0.29 1.09 12.38
C LEU A 64 0.90 0.18 13.45
N THR A 65 1.53 -0.91 13.02
CA THR A 65 2.42 -1.74 13.85
C THR A 65 3.81 -1.73 13.26
N VAL A 66 4.82 -1.42 14.08
CA VAL A 66 6.23 -1.46 13.70
C VAL A 66 6.95 -2.53 14.53
N ALA A 67 7.80 -3.32 13.89
CA ALA A 67 8.61 -4.36 14.51
C ALA A 67 9.98 -4.43 13.83
N GLY A 68 10.97 -3.75 14.41
CA GLY A 68 12.30 -3.61 13.80
C GLY A 68 12.19 -2.93 12.42
N PRO A 69 12.72 -3.54 11.34
CA PRO A 69 12.62 -2.96 9.98
C PRO A 69 11.27 -3.20 9.30
N ALA A 70 10.33 -3.90 9.94
CA ALA A 70 9.04 -4.22 9.35
C ALA A 70 7.93 -3.31 9.89
N ALA A 71 7.00 -2.94 9.02
CA ALA A 71 5.78 -2.24 9.39
C ALA A 71 4.57 -2.85 8.69
N ILE A 72 3.45 -2.88 9.41
CA ILE A 72 2.12 -3.13 8.83
C ILE A 72 1.30 -1.88 9.08
N ALA A 73 0.71 -1.35 8.02
CA ALA A 73 -0.23 -0.24 8.08
C ALA A 73 -1.56 -0.64 7.46
N THR A 74 -2.67 -0.29 8.10
CA THR A 74 -4.01 -0.42 7.54
C THR A 74 -4.58 0.97 7.36
N GLY A 75 -5.18 1.23 6.21
CA GLY A 75 -5.88 2.47 5.92
C GLY A 75 -7.31 2.24 5.47
N VAL A 76 -8.12 3.28 5.59
CA VAL A 76 -9.47 3.37 5.03
C VAL A 76 -9.44 4.39 3.91
N ILE A 77 -9.91 4.00 2.73
CA ILE A 77 -9.98 4.89 1.56
C ILE A 77 -11.00 5.98 1.84
N THR A 78 -10.61 7.23 1.63
CA THR A 78 -11.49 8.40 1.76
C THR A 78 -12.00 8.89 0.40
N HIS A 79 -11.25 8.63 -0.67
CA HIS A 79 -11.63 8.96 -2.04
C HIS A 79 -10.86 8.12 -3.07
N GLY A 80 -11.53 7.69 -4.13
CA GLY A 80 -10.89 7.11 -5.31
C GLY A 80 -11.71 6.00 -5.98
N TYR A 81 -11.10 5.36 -6.98
CA TYR A 81 -11.74 4.34 -7.82
C TYR A 81 -10.76 3.20 -8.15
N ALA A 82 -11.32 2.07 -8.59
CA ALA A 82 -10.56 0.93 -9.10
C ALA A 82 -11.30 0.21 -10.23
N ASP A 83 -10.87 0.43 -11.47
CA ASP A 83 -11.28 -0.35 -12.64
C ASP A 83 -10.31 -1.53 -12.87
N LEU A 84 -10.58 -2.62 -12.15
CA LEU A 84 -9.80 -3.85 -12.19
C LEU A 84 -10.66 -5.02 -12.66
N PRO A 85 -10.81 -5.24 -13.99
CA PRO A 85 -11.59 -6.37 -14.49
C PRO A 85 -11.13 -7.72 -13.90
N PRO A 86 -12.07 -8.61 -13.50
CA PRO A 86 -13.53 -8.53 -13.69
C PRO A 86 -14.29 -7.80 -12.57
N LEU A 87 -13.61 -7.12 -11.64
CA LEU A 87 -14.19 -6.44 -10.48
C LEU A 87 -14.06 -4.91 -10.63
N PRO A 88 -14.74 -4.26 -11.61
CA PRO A 88 -14.75 -2.82 -11.67
C PRO A 88 -15.53 -2.26 -10.47
N ASP A 89 -14.88 -1.43 -9.68
CA ASP A 89 -15.49 -0.66 -8.60
C ASP A 89 -15.27 0.84 -8.86
N PRO A 90 -16.31 1.56 -9.33
CA PRO A 90 -16.19 2.97 -9.66
C PRO A 90 -16.01 3.85 -8.41
N ASP A 91 -16.25 3.32 -7.20
CA ASP A 91 -16.04 4.05 -5.95
C ASP A 91 -15.63 3.09 -4.82
N VAL A 92 -14.35 3.15 -4.44
CA VAL A 92 -13.78 2.31 -3.38
C VAL A 92 -13.75 3.01 -2.01
N THR A 93 -14.48 4.11 -1.84
CA THR A 93 -14.54 4.86 -0.59
C THR A 93 -15.06 4.00 0.57
N GLY A 94 -14.44 4.14 1.74
CA GLY A 94 -14.75 3.40 2.96
C GLY A 94 -14.17 1.98 3.01
N LYS A 95 -13.54 1.49 1.93
CA LYS A 95 -12.88 0.19 1.88
C LYS A 95 -11.51 0.24 2.55
N LYS A 96 -11.14 -0.87 3.20
CA LYS A 96 -9.82 -1.01 3.80
C LYS A 96 -8.76 -1.44 2.81
N VAL A 97 -7.54 -1.00 3.08
CA VAL A 97 -6.32 -1.47 2.43
C VAL A 97 -5.28 -1.79 3.50
N SER A 98 -4.49 -2.83 3.27
CA SER A 98 -3.36 -3.18 4.11
C SER A 98 -2.07 -3.04 3.32
N PHE A 99 -1.03 -2.52 3.97
CA PHE A 99 0.33 -2.43 3.47
C PHE A 99 1.24 -3.17 4.46
N THR A 100 2.11 -4.02 3.94
CA THR A 100 3.23 -4.59 4.70
C THR A 100 4.50 -4.13 4.04
N VAL A 101 5.39 -3.51 4.81
CA VAL A 101 6.68 -2.99 4.36
C VAL A 101 7.79 -3.62 5.17
N LEU A 102 8.89 -3.93 4.49
CA LEU A 102 10.15 -4.34 5.09
C LEU A 102 11.25 -3.43 4.53
N ASP A 103 11.70 -2.48 5.36
CA ASP A 103 12.76 -1.53 5.07
C ASP A 103 14.12 -2.25 5.06
N HIS A 104 14.80 -2.18 3.92
CA HIS A 104 16.13 -2.76 3.74
C HIS A 104 17.12 -1.72 3.20
N GLY A 105 16.94 -0.45 3.56
CA GLY A 105 17.85 0.63 3.19
C GLY A 105 17.92 0.84 1.68
N GLY A 106 16.76 0.86 1.00
CA GLY A 106 16.67 1.05 -0.45
C GLY A 106 16.62 -0.25 -1.26
N ARG A 107 16.48 -1.40 -0.59
CA ARG A 107 16.15 -2.71 -1.21
C ARG A 107 14.85 -3.27 -0.65
N ASP A 108 13.91 -2.36 -0.44
CA ASP A 108 12.74 -2.62 0.36
C ASP A 108 11.86 -3.66 -0.30
N ARG A 109 11.05 -4.29 0.53
CA ARG A 109 9.98 -5.15 0.06
C ARG A 109 8.67 -4.64 0.59
N MET A 110 7.63 -4.81 -0.20
CA MET A 110 6.27 -4.55 0.28
C MET A 110 5.28 -5.55 -0.28
N TYR A 111 4.09 -5.56 0.29
CA TYR A 111 2.92 -6.13 -0.33
C TYR A 111 1.66 -5.43 0.19
N TRP A 112 0.54 -5.68 -0.47
CA TRP A 112 -0.73 -5.05 -0.12
C TRP A 112 -1.90 -6.00 -0.33
N ALA A 113 -3.00 -5.68 0.33
CA ALA A 113 -4.30 -6.31 0.12
C ALA A 113 -5.37 -5.22 0.07
N TRP A 114 -6.38 -5.40 -0.77
CA TRP A 114 -7.50 -4.46 -0.92
C TRP A 114 -8.82 -5.15 -0.59
N GLU A 115 -9.64 -4.55 0.25
CA GLU A 115 -10.93 -5.13 0.63
C GLU A 115 -11.88 -5.23 -0.58
N PHE A 116 -11.83 -4.25 -1.48
CA PHE A 116 -12.66 -4.22 -2.68
C PHE A 116 -12.33 -5.31 -3.72
N VAL A 117 -11.18 -5.99 -3.61
CA VAL A 117 -10.90 -7.22 -4.39
C VAL A 117 -11.25 -8.51 -3.65
N GLY A 118 -12.02 -8.40 -2.56
CA GLY A 118 -12.54 -9.53 -1.76
C GLY A 118 -11.63 -9.99 -0.62
N ALA A 119 -10.59 -9.23 -0.26
CA ALA A 119 -9.72 -9.58 0.86
C ALA A 119 -10.34 -9.20 2.22
N PRO A 120 -10.43 -10.11 3.21
CA PRO A 120 -10.80 -9.74 4.57
C PRO A 120 -9.63 -9.04 5.25
N ILE A 121 -9.77 -7.73 5.53
CA ILE A 121 -8.73 -6.90 6.13
C ILE A 121 -9.15 -6.44 7.53
N ASN A 122 -8.44 -6.95 8.53
CA ASN A 122 -8.47 -6.40 9.89
C ASN A 122 -7.36 -5.35 10.05
N ASP A 123 -7.50 -4.50 11.06
CA ASP A 123 -6.48 -3.52 11.39
C ASP A 123 -5.17 -4.20 11.79
N CYS A 124 -4.07 -3.69 11.24
CA CYS A 124 -2.71 -4.21 11.41
C CYS A 124 -2.54 -5.70 11.01
N GLN A 125 -3.40 -6.22 10.13
CA GLN A 125 -3.21 -7.50 9.46
C GLN A 125 -2.44 -7.30 8.14
N GLY A 126 -1.34 -8.03 7.96
CA GLY A 126 -0.45 -7.90 6.80
C GLY A 126 -0.23 -9.22 6.05
N LEU A 127 0.39 -9.12 4.87
CA LEU A 127 0.81 -10.23 4.03
C LEU A 127 2.33 -10.18 3.83
N ALA A 128 2.96 -11.31 3.50
CA ALA A 128 4.41 -11.34 3.30
C ALA A 128 4.87 -10.35 2.21
N PRO A 129 5.89 -9.51 2.46
CA PRO A 129 6.32 -8.47 1.53
C PRO A 129 7.12 -9.08 0.37
N MET A 130 6.45 -9.35 -0.76
CA MET A 130 7.04 -10.03 -1.92
C MET A 130 7.41 -9.08 -3.06
N PHE A 131 6.69 -7.97 -3.21
CA PHE A 131 6.97 -6.98 -4.24
C PHE A 131 8.25 -6.21 -3.90
N ARG A 132 9.10 -6.00 -4.91
CA ARG A 132 10.31 -5.19 -4.80
C ARG A 132 10.13 -3.93 -5.64
N PRO A 133 9.90 -2.77 -5.02
CA PRO A 133 9.94 -1.51 -5.72
C PRO A 133 11.28 -1.34 -6.45
N SER A 134 11.23 -0.71 -7.62
CA SER A 134 12.41 -0.42 -8.44
C SER A 134 12.89 1.02 -8.28
N HIS A 135 12.05 1.89 -7.72
CA HIS A 135 12.30 3.30 -7.51
C HIS A 135 11.76 3.72 -6.14
N GLY A 136 12.43 4.67 -5.51
CA GLY A 136 12.06 5.15 -4.18
C GLY A 136 12.32 4.11 -3.08
N GLY A 137 11.62 4.27 -1.97
CA GLY A 137 11.74 3.42 -0.79
C GLY A 137 10.95 3.97 0.39
N PHE A 138 10.92 3.20 1.45
CA PHE A 138 10.29 3.52 2.72
C PHE A 138 11.34 3.62 3.82
N ARG A 139 10.99 4.35 4.87
CA ARG A 139 11.69 4.34 6.14
C ARG A 139 10.74 3.79 7.19
N VAL A 140 11.20 2.76 7.90
CA VAL A 140 10.52 2.21 9.06
C VAL A 140 11.35 2.50 10.29
N GLY A 141 10.73 3.10 11.30
CA GLY A 141 11.43 3.48 12.53
C GLY A 141 10.54 3.41 13.75
N THR A 142 11.19 3.33 14.90
CA THR A 142 10.59 3.74 16.16
C THR A 142 11.08 5.15 16.45
N ASP A 143 10.16 6.06 16.72
CA ASP A 143 10.47 7.34 17.34
C ASP A 143 11.02 7.03 18.74
N ASP A 144 12.32 7.31 18.93
CA ASP A 144 13.03 7.24 20.22
C ASP A 144 12.52 8.31 21.20
#